data_AF-A0ABD0RTM3-F1
#
_entry.id   AF-A0ABD0RTM3-F1
#
_cell.length_a   1.000
_cell.length_b   1.000
_cell.length_c   1.000
_cell.angle_alpha   90.00
_cell.angle_beta   90.00
_cell.angle_gamma   90.00
#
_symmetry.space_group_name_H-M   'P 1'
#
loop_
_entity.id
_entity.type
_entity.pdbx_description
1 polymer ?
#
loop_
_entity_poly.entity_id
_entity_poly.type
_entity_poly.pdbx_seq_one_letter_code
_entity_poly.pdbx_strand_id
1 'polypeptide(L)' 'MRRGRRKGGSRDKVFGCDLLEHLNTTAQEIPQVLRSCSEFIEKHGIVDGIYRLSGVSSNTQKLR' A
#
# COMPACT_ATOMS: atom_id res chain seq x y z
N MET A 1 -22.18 21.56 -2.80
CA MET A 1 -21.41 21.38 -1.55
C MET A 1 -21.10 19.89 -1.38
N ARG A 2 -19.87 19.44 -1.65
CA ARG A 2 -19.49 18.04 -1.40
C ARG A 2 -19.39 17.85 0.12
N ARG A 3 -20.31 17.08 0.70
CA ARG A 3 -20.28 16.66 2.11
C ARG A 3 -18.91 16.04 2.38
N GLY A 4 -18.05 16.78 3.10
CA GLY A 4 -16.81 16.26 3.65
C GLY A 4 -17.15 15.09 4.56
N ARG A 5 -17.01 13.88 4.05
CA ARG A 5 -17.15 12.65 4.81
C ARG A 5 -15.94 12.62 5.73
N ARG A 6 -16.07 13.23 6.90
CA ARG A 6 -15.14 13.06 8.03
C ARG A 6 -15.10 11.55 8.31
N LYS A 7 -14.15 10.85 7.69
CA LYS A 7 -13.84 9.46 8.01
C LYS A 7 -13.26 9.52 9.42
N GLY A 8 -14.02 9.03 10.41
CA GLY A 8 -13.46 8.71 11.71
C GLY A 8 -12.17 7.91 11.52
N GLY A 9 -11.13 8.30 12.25
CA GLY A 9 -9.79 7.73 12.15
C GLY A 9 -9.86 6.21 12.23
N SER A 10 -9.71 5.58 11.07
CA SER A 10 -9.55 4.13 10.98
C SER A 10 -8.06 3.92 11.10
N ARG A 11 -7.63 3.64 12.34
CA ARG A 11 -6.22 3.40 12.71
C ARG A 11 -5.52 2.29 11.89
N ASP A 12 -6.26 1.58 11.04
CA ASP A 12 -5.79 0.42 10.28
C ASP A 12 -5.79 0.60 8.74
N LYS A 13 -6.14 1.77 8.21
CA LYS A 13 -6.16 1.97 6.75
C LYS A 13 -4.78 2.27 6.19
N VAL A 14 -4.20 1.28 5.53
CA VAL A 14 -2.94 1.43 4.77
C VAL A 14 -3.20 2.07 3.40
N PHE A 15 -4.26 1.67 2.68
CA PHE A 15 -4.54 2.16 1.34
C PHE A 15 -5.45 3.39 1.31
N GLY A 16 -5.06 4.40 0.52
CA GLY A 16 -5.83 5.64 0.35
C GLY A 16 -5.86 6.55 1.57
N CYS A 17 -4.88 6.40 2.47
CA CYS A 17 -4.61 7.31 3.58
C CYS A 17 -3.54 8.36 3.19
N ASP A 18 -3.42 9.42 3.98
CA ASP A 18 -2.32 10.37 3.84
C ASP A 18 -1.00 9.73 4.29
N LEU A 19 0.06 9.90 3.49
CA LEU A 19 1.35 9.28 3.77
C LEU A 19 1.94 9.80 5.08
N LEU A 20 1.92 11.11 5.32
CA LEU A 20 2.52 11.70 6.52
C LEU A 20 1.77 11.27 7.78
N GLU A 21 0.44 11.22 7.74
CA GLU A 21 -0.38 10.67 8.83
C GLU A 21 -0.03 9.21 9.12
N HIS A 22 0.16 8.39 8.08
CA HIS A 22 0.52 6.98 8.22
C HIS A 22 1.91 6.79 8.85
N LEU A 23 2.92 7.53 8.37
CA LEU A 23 4.28 7.47 8.92
C LEU A 23 4.32 7.92 10.39
N ASN A 24 3.63 9.02 10.71
CA ASN A 24 3.53 9.52 12.08
C ASN A 24 2.81 8.54 13.02
N THR A 25 1.74 7.89 12.53
CA THR A 25 0.97 6.92 13.34
C THR A 25 1.74 5.63 13.57
N THR A 26 2.52 5.18 12.58
CA THR A 26 3.28 3.92 12.65
C THR A 26 4.68 4.09 13.24
N ALA A 27 5.17 5.32 13.39
CA ALA A 27 6.55 5.66 13.75
C ALA A 27 7.57 4.96 12.83
N GLN A 28 7.27 4.91 11.53
CA GLN A 28 8.13 4.33 10.50
C GLN A 28 8.49 5.37 9.45
N GLU A 29 9.71 5.29 8.92
CA GLU A 29 10.18 6.17 7.82
C GLU A 29 9.62 5.76 6.45
N ILE A 30 9.25 4.48 6.32
CA ILE A 30 8.68 3.89 5.10
C ILE A 30 7.51 3.00 5.52
N PRO A 31 6.36 2.99 4.82
CA PRO A 31 5.27 2.07 5.11
C PRO A 31 5.72 0.61 5.00
N GLN A 32 5.37 -0.23 5.97
CA GLN A 32 5.75 -1.65 5.97
C GLN A 32 5.37 -2.39 4.68
N VAL A 33 4.19 -2.09 4.11
CA VAL A 33 3.75 -2.71 2.84
C VAL A 33 4.74 -2.44 1.70
N LEU A 34 5.33 -1.25 1.62
CA LEU A 34 6.31 -0.93 0.58
C LEU A 34 7.60 -1.72 0.81
N ARG A 35 8.10 -1.81 2.04
CA ARG A 35 9.29 -2.63 2.36
C ARG A 35 9.06 -4.09 1.98
N SER A 36 7.99 -4.71 2.46
CA SER A 36 7.72 -6.12 2.20
C SER A 36 7.51 -6.42 0.72
N CYS A 37 6.82 -5.55 -0.03
CA CYS A 37 6.66 -5.72 -1.46
C CYS A 37 7.99 -5.58 -2.21
N SER A 38 8.81 -4.57 -1.89
CA SER A 38 10.12 -4.37 -2.53
C SER A 38 11.05 -5.56 -2.26
N GLU A 39 11.19 -5.98 -1.00
CA GLU A 39 12.03 -7.12 -0.62
C GLU A 39 11.60 -8.41 -1.32
N PHE A 40 10.29 -8.66 -1.40
CA PHE A 40 9.78 -9.85 -2.09
C PHE A 40 10.10 -9.80 -3.60
N ILE A 41 9.92 -8.64 -4.23
CA ILE A 41 10.18 -8.45 -5.65
C ILE A 41 11.68 -8.58 -5.96
N GLU A 42 12.55 -7.99 -5.14
CA GLU A 42 14.01 -8.12 -5.28
C GLU A 42 14.46 -9.58 -5.20
N LYS A 43 13.85 -10.36 -4.30
CA LYS A 43 14.19 -11.75 -4.09
C LYS A 43 13.58 -12.72 -5.12
N HIS A 44 12.37 -12.44 -5.61
CA HIS A 44 11.57 -13.41 -6.36
C HIS A 44 10.99 -12.90 -7.68
N GLY A 45 10.95 -11.59 -7.88
CA GLY A 45 10.16 -10.95 -8.93
C GLY A 45 10.97 -10.43 -10.12
N ILE A 46 12.31 -10.52 -10.11
CA ILE A 46 13.15 -10.03 -11.20
C ILE A 46 12.99 -10.93 -12.44
N VAL A 47 11.99 -10.59 -13.25
CA VAL A 47 11.58 -11.30 -14.48
C VAL A 47 11.27 -10.32 -15.61
N ASP A 48 11.18 -10.83 -16.83
CA ASP A 48 10.81 -10.02 -17.99
C ASP A 48 9.43 -9.39 -17.82
N GLY A 49 9.38 -8.05 -17.92
CA GLY A 49 8.13 -7.31 -17.78
C GLY A 49 7.65 -7.12 -16.34
N ILE A 50 8.52 -7.29 -15.34
CA ILE A 50 8.30 -6.81 -13.98
C ILE A 50 7.77 -5.37 -13.96
N TYR A 51 6.79 -5.09 -13.09
CA TYR A 51 6.02 -3.84 -13.02
C TYR A 51 5.20 -3.44 -14.26
N ARG A 52 5.38 -4.10 -15.42
CA ARG A 52 4.65 -3.82 -16.67
C ARG A 52 3.48 -4.79 -16.89
N LEU A 53 3.72 -6.08 -16.66
CA LEU A 53 2.70 -7.11 -16.84
C LEU A 53 1.70 -7.07 -15.67
N SER A 54 0.41 -7.06 -16.00
CA SER A 54 -0.66 -7.00 -15.00
C SER A 54 -0.78 -8.31 -14.23
N GLY A 55 -0.79 -8.22 -12.90
CA GLY A 55 -1.16 -9.33 -12.03
C GLY A 55 -2.67 -9.62 -12.07
N VAL A 56 -3.06 -10.72 -11.41
CA VAL A 56 -4.47 -11.12 -11.29
C VAL A 56 -5.21 -10.16 -10.34
N SER A 57 -6.21 -9.45 -10.86
CA SER A 57 -6.94 -8.39 -10.13
C SER A 57 -7.56 -8.86 -8.81
N SER A 58 -8.13 -10.06 -8.79
CA SER A 58 -8.73 -10.65 -7.59
C SER A 58 -7.71 -10.98 -6.50
N ASN A 59 -6.46 -11.31 -6.86
CA ASN A 59 -5.38 -11.52 -5.89
C ASN A 59 -4.93 -10.18 -5.29
N THR A 60 -4.74 -9.15 -6.13
CA THR A 60 -4.38 -7.80 -5.65
C THR A 60 -5.46 -7.20 -4.74
N GLN A 61 -6.74 -7.46 -5.02
CA GLN A 61 -7.83 -6.99 -4.16
C GLN A 61 -7.84 -7.68 -2.79
N LYS A 62 -7.46 -8.96 -2.69
CA LYS A 62 -7.36 -9.68 -1.41
C LYS A 62 -6.18 -9.23 -0.55
N LEU A 63 -5.11 -8.73 -1.19
CA LEU A 63 -3.94 -8.16 -0.51
C LEU A 63 -4.18 -6.74 0.04
N ARG A 64 -5.26 -6.09 -0.39
CA ARG A 64 -5.57 -4.68 -0.10
C ARG A 64 -6.61 -4.53 1.00
#